data_AF-A0A5K1DWD0-F1
#
_entry.id   AF-A0A5K1DWD0-F1
#
_cell.length_a   1.000
_cell.length_b   1.000
_cell.length_c   1.000
_cell.angle_alpha   90.00
_cell.angle_beta   90.00
_cell.angle_gamma   90.00
#
_symmetry.space_group_name_H-M   'P 1'
#
loop_
_entity.id
_entity.type
_entity.pdbx_description
1 polymer ?
#
loop_
_entity_poly.entity_id
_entity_poly.type
_entity_poly.pdbx_seq_one_letter_code
_entity_poly.pdbx_strand_id
1 'polypeptide(L)' 'MAGGSVRERRIVVAVDESEQSAYALSWCLKNLVCDSESGNSRDTLILLFARPPRVAYNALDGS' A
#
# COMPACT_ATOMS: atom_id res chain seq x y z
N MET A 1 -21.00 24.12 -19.68
CA MET A 1 -20.84 22.67 -19.38
C MET A 1 -19.45 22.48 -18.80
N ALA A 2 -19.35 22.31 -17.48
CA ALA A 2 -18.05 22.17 -16.81
C ALA A 2 -17.49 20.77 -17.11
N GLY A 3 -16.34 20.71 -17.79
CA GLY A 3 -15.62 19.45 -17.98
C GLY A 3 -15.15 18.95 -16.61
N GLY A 4 -15.72 17.83 -16.16
CA GLY A 4 -15.22 17.14 -14.97
C GLY A 4 -13.82 16.62 -15.24
N SER A 5 -12.81 17.24 -14.64
CA SER A 5 -11.45 16.72 -14.68
C SER A 5 -11.41 15.42 -13.86
N VAL A 6 -11.06 14.30 -14.49
CA VAL A 6 -10.82 13.04 -13.78
C VAL A 6 -9.68 13.25 -12.80
N ARG A 7 -9.94 13.06 -11.50
CA ARG A 7 -8.93 13.22 -10.46
C ARG A 7 -8.11 11.94 -10.36
N GLU A 8 -6.86 11.97 -10.80
CA GLU A 8 -5.94 10.87 -10.61
C GLU A 8 -5.35 10.91 -9.19
N ARG A 9 -5.48 9.83 -8.43
CA ARG A 9 -4.92 9.72 -7.08
C ARG A 9 -4.01 8.50 -7.00
N ARG A 10 -2.86 8.66 -6.35
CA ARG A 10 -1.93 7.57 -6.05
C ARG A 10 -1.89 7.37 -4.55
N ILE A 11 -2.13 6.14 -4.11
CA ILE A 11 -2.25 5.78 -2.71
C ILE A 11 -1.20 4.71 -2.43
N VAL A 12 -0.30 4.97 -1.48
CA VAL A 12 0.70 3.99 -1.05
C VAL A 12 0.25 3.39 0.27
N VAL A 13 0.22 2.06 0.35
CA VAL A 13 -0.10 1.33 1.58
C VAL A 13 1.09 0.45 1.92
N ALA A 14 1.74 0.74 3.05
CA ALA A 14 2.80 -0.08 3.59
C ALA A 14 2.22 -1.19 4.47
N VAL A 15 2.60 -2.43 4.23
CA VAL A 15 2.12 -3.62 4.95
C VAL A 15 3.29 -4.48 5.43
N ASP A 16 3.05 -5.19 6.52
CA ASP A 16 3.96 -6.17 7.12
C ASP A 16 3.20 -7.50 7.36
N GLU A 17 3.77 -8.40 8.16
CA GLU A 17 3.16 -9.72 8.45
C GLU A 17 2.16 -9.69 9.61
N SER A 18 1.87 -8.50 10.17
CA SER A 18 0.96 -8.36 11.30
C SER A 18 -0.51 -8.43 10.89
N GLU A 19 -1.35 -8.93 11.79
CA GLU A 19 -2.81 -8.91 11.61
C GLU A 19 -3.35 -7.47 11.51
N GLN A 20 -2.71 -6.55 12.21
CA GLN A 20 -3.08 -5.14 12.23
C GLN A 20 -2.90 -4.49 10.85
N SER A 21 -1.83 -4.82 10.13
CA SER A 21 -1.62 -4.30 8.77
C SER A 21 -2.61 -4.89 7.77
N ALA A 22 -2.97 -6.17 7.92
CA ALA A 22 -4.03 -6.80 7.10
C ALA A 22 -5.40 -6.15 7.33
N TYR A 23 -5.74 -5.82 8.57
CA TYR A 23 -6.97 -5.09 8.89
C TYR A 23 -6.96 -3.68 8.29
N ALA A 24 -5.85 -2.95 8.45
CA ALA A 24 -5.70 -1.61 7.88
C ALA A 24 -5.81 -1.61 6.34
N LEU A 25 -5.25 -2.62 5.67
CA LEU A 25 -5.39 -2.81 4.22
C LEU A 25 -6.84 -3.06 3.82
N SER A 26 -7.54 -3.94 4.54
CA SER A 26 -8.95 -4.26 4.29
C SER A 26 -9.83 -3.01 4.41
N TRP A 27 -9.56 -2.18 5.42
CA TRP A 27 -10.23 -0.89 5.58
C TRP A 27 -9.87 0.07 4.44
N CYS A 28 -8.60 0.17 4.05
CA CYS A 28 -8.16 1.05 2.96
C CYS A 28 -8.88 0.70 1.65
N LEU A 29 -8.94 -0.56 1.27
CA LEU A 29 -9.62 -0.99 0.04
C LEU A 29 -11.10 -0.62 0.06
N LYS A 30 -11.77 -0.88 1.19
CA LYS A 30 -13.20 -0.61 1.35
C LYS A 30 -13.55 0.88 1.28
N ASN A 31 -12.71 1.78 1.80
CA ASN A 31 -13.05 3.20 1.88
C ASN A 31 -12.42 4.04 0.76
N LEU A 32 -11.27 3.63 0.21
CA LEU A 32 -10.56 4.43 -0.79
C LEU A 32 -10.90 4.02 -2.22
N VAL A 33 -11.06 2.72 -2.47
CA VAL A 33 -11.31 2.20 -3.82
C VAL A 33 -12.81 2.11 -4.09
N CYS A 34 -13.61 1.65 -3.12
CA CYS A 34 -15.06 1.53 -3.31
C CYS A 34 -15.82 2.86 -3.22
N ASP A 35 -15.27 3.93 -2.64
CA ASP A 35 -15.91 5.26 -2.69
C ASP A 35 -15.64 5.99 -4.02
N SER A 36 -14.80 5.42 -4.91
CA SER A 36 -14.55 5.94 -6.26
C SER A 36 -15.70 5.69 -7.25
N GLU A 37 -16.77 5.00 -6.82
CA GLU A 37 -18.01 4.72 -7.58
C GLU A 37 -18.66 5.97 -8.20
N SER A 38 -18.28 7.17 -7.73
CA SER A 38 -18.61 8.45 -8.37
C SER A 38 -17.83 8.73 -9.68
N GLY A 39 -17.48 7.71 -10.46
CA GLY A 39 -17.13 7.77 -11.90
C GLY A 39 -15.98 8.69 -12.36
N ASN A 40 -15.38 9.48 -11.47
CA ASN A 40 -14.52 10.61 -11.83
C ASN A 40 -13.15 10.58 -11.16
N SER A 41 -12.76 9.46 -10.56
CA SER A 41 -11.40 9.26 -10.04
C SER A 41 -10.75 7.99 -10.56
N ARG A 42 -9.50 8.11 -11.03
CA ARG A 42 -8.64 6.98 -11.35
C ARG A 42 -7.66 6.81 -10.19
N ASP A 43 -7.96 5.86 -9.33
CA ASP A 43 -7.15 5.59 -8.16
C ASP A 43 -6.16 4.46 -8.44
N THR A 44 -4.88 4.71 -8.14
CA THR A 44 -3.80 3.72 -8.24
C THR A 44 -3.32 3.38 -6.84
N LEU A 45 -3.46 2.12 -6.44
CA LEU A 45 -2.96 1.60 -5.18
C LEU A 45 -1.56 1.00 -5.39
N ILE A 46 -0.59 1.43 -4.60
CA ILE A 46 0.78 0.91 -4.58
C ILE A 46 0.97 0.22 -3.23
N LEU A 47 1.16 -1.09 -3.25
CA LEU A 47 1.41 -1.87 -2.04
C LEU A 47 2.92 -1.99 -1.80
N LEU A 48 3.38 -1.57 -0.63
CA LEU A 48 4.78 -1.69 -0.20
C LEU A 48 4.88 -2.70 0.93
N PHE A 49 5.61 -3.79 0.73
CA PHE A 49 5.92 -4.73 1.80
C PHE A 49 7.37 -4.59 2.23
N ALA A 50 7.61 -4.14 3.46
CA ALA A 50 8.94 -3.92 3.98
C ALA A 50 9.51 -5.21 4.59
N ARG A 51 10.52 -5.80 3.95
CA ARG A 51 11.30 -6.91 4.54
C ARG A 51 12.51 -6.35 5.28
N PRO A 52 12.70 -6.69 6.57
CA PRO A 52 13.94 -6.36 7.27
C PRO A 52 15.14 -6.96 6.51
N PRO A 53 16.26 -6.22 6.37
CA PRO A 53 17.49 -6.79 5.84
C PRO A 53 17.90 -7.96 6.73
N ARG A 54 18.06 -9.15 6.15
CA ARG A 54 18.54 -10.32 6.89
C ARG A 54 19.96 -10.01 7.33
N VAL A 55 20.19 -9.98 8.65
CA VAL A 55 21.52 -9.81 9.21
C VAL A 55 22.34 -11.04 8.81
N ALA A 56 23.22 -10.88 7.81
CA ALA A 56 24.20 -11.90 7.51
C ALA A 56 25.22 -11.85 8.66
N TYR A 57 25.10 -12.76 9.62
CA TYR A 57 26.21 -13.03 10.54
C TYR A 57 27.35 -13.54 9.67
N ASN A 58 28.36 -12.69 9.45
CA ASN A 58 29.62 -13.13 8.87
C ASN A 58 30.18 -14.19 9.84
N ALA A 59 30.15 -15.45 9.41
CA ALA A 59 30.88 -16.53 10.05
C ALA A 59 32.37 -16.29 9.82
N LEU A 60 32.94 -15.35 10.56
CA LEU A 60 34.38 -15.15 10.68
C LEU A 60 34.76 -15.36 12.15
N ASP A 61 34.47 -16.56 12.65
CA ASP A 61 35.24 -17.16 13.74
C ASP A 61 36.14 -18.21 13.09
N GLY A 62 37.39 -17.81 12.85
CA GLY A 62 38.45 -18.65 12.31
C GLY A 62 39.71 -18.38 13.12
N SER A 63 39.97 -19.30 14.06
CA SER A 63 41.18 -19.61 14.86
C SER A 63 42.37 -18.65 14.85
#